data_AF-A0A350Y2W3-F1
#
_entry.id   AF-A0A350Y2W3-F1
#
_cell.length_a   1.000
_cell.length_b   1.000
_cell.length_c   1.000
_cell.angle_alpha   90.00
_cell.angle_beta   90.00
_cell.angle_gamma   90.00
#
_symmetry.space_group_name_H-M   'P 1'
#
loop_
_entity.id
_entity.type
_entity.pdbx_description
1 polymer ?
#
loop_
_entity_poly.entity_id
_entity_poly.type
_entity_poly.pdbx_seq_one_letter_code
_entity_poly.pdbx_strand_id
1 'polypeptide(L)'
;MPHNFSRTELIKIRLNPEEKALIQQRAASQNLGLSAYLRHQGLNRHTPLRITDVALLTYEELGRIGKKLEQLATATDDPDLLLQLQQLIKQVRLEITGANL
;
A
#
# COMPACT_ATOMS: atom_id res chain seq x y z
N MET A 1 0.01 -24.96 30.04
CA MET A 1 -1.40 -24.54 30.00
C MET A 1 -1.73 -24.14 28.57
N PRO A 2 -2.63 -24.84 27.86
CA PRO A 2 -3.03 -24.39 26.53
C PRO A 2 -3.94 -23.16 26.70
N HIS A 3 -3.54 -22.01 26.16
CA HIS A 3 -4.45 -20.87 26.00
C HIS A 3 -5.51 -21.26 24.97
N ASN A 4 -6.75 -21.45 25.44
CA ASN A 4 -7.90 -21.62 24.58
C ASN A 4 -8.16 -20.26 23.91
N PHE A 5 -7.68 -20.04 22.68
CA PHE A 5 -7.90 -18.81 21.90
C PHE A 5 -9.34 -18.71 21.39
N SER A 6 -10.31 -18.84 22.31
CA SER A 6 -11.72 -18.68 21.98
C SER A 6 -11.98 -17.21 21.70
N ARG A 7 -12.59 -16.93 20.54
CA ARG A 7 -12.86 -15.56 20.09
C ARG A 7 -14.10 -15.03 20.83
N THR A 8 -13.89 -14.28 21.90
CA THR A 8 -14.96 -13.78 22.79
C THR A 8 -15.44 -12.38 22.43
N GLU A 9 -14.57 -11.53 21.89
CA GLU A 9 -14.88 -10.13 21.63
C GLU A 9 -15.77 -9.91 20.40
N LEU A 10 -16.73 -8.99 20.52
CA LEU A 10 -17.70 -8.67 19.47
C LEU A 10 -17.54 -7.23 18.97
N ILE A 11 -17.42 -7.08 17.65
CA ILE A 11 -17.43 -5.77 16.97
C ILE A 11 -18.75 -5.65 16.20
N LYS A 12 -19.53 -4.61 16.51
CA LYS A 12 -20.78 -4.29 15.81
C LYS A 12 -20.52 -3.21 14.74
N ILE A 13 -20.81 -3.54 13.48
CA ILE A 13 -20.65 -2.64 12.34
C ILE A 13 -22.04 -2.39 11.74
N ARG A 14 -22.39 -1.13 11.52
CA ARG A 14 -23.63 -0.77 10.80
C ARG A 14 -23.32 -0.73 9.31
N LEU A 15 -24.18 -1.34 8.51
CA LEU A 15 -24.10 -1.40 7.06
C LEU A 15 -25.47 -1.10 6.50
N ASN A 16 -25.52 -0.41 5.36
CA ASN A 16 -26.72 -0.38 4.55
C ASN A 16 -26.91 -1.72 3.80
N PRO A 17 -28.08 -1.95 3.16
CA PRO A 17 -28.36 -3.22 2.48
C PRO A 17 -27.37 -3.55 1.34
N GLU A 18 -26.93 -2.55 0.57
CA GLU A 18 -26.03 -2.71 -0.56
C GLU A 18 -24.61 -3.08 -0.12
N GLU A 19 -24.09 -2.41 0.92
CA GLU A 19 -22.81 -2.70 1.54
C GLU A 19 -22.77 -4.13 2.06
N LYS A 20 -23.85 -4.57 2.73
CA LYS A 20 -23.95 -5.94 3.24
C LYS A 20 -23.94 -6.95 2.10
N ALA A 21 -24.72 -6.73 1.05
CA ALA A 21 -24.76 -7.63 -0.12
C ALA A 21 -23.39 -7.74 -0.79
N LEU A 22 -22.70 -6.61 -0.97
CA LEU A 22 -21.37 -6.56 -1.58
C LEU A 22 -20.33 -7.32 -0.75
N ILE A 23 -20.31 -7.14 0.57
CA ILE A 23 -19.38 -7.86 1.45
C ILE A 23 -19.70 -9.36 1.45
N GLN A 24 -20.98 -9.75 1.43
CA GLN A 24 -21.39 -11.15 1.32
C GLN A 24 -20.92 -11.79 0.00
N GLN A 25 -21.07 -11.09 -1.13
CA GLN A 25 -20.59 -11.56 -2.42
C GLN A 25 -19.07 -11.76 -2.41
N ARG A 26 -18.31 -10.81 -1.85
CA ARG A 26 -16.85 -10.90 -1.73
C ARG A 26 -16.38 -12.01 -0.78
N ALA A 27 -17.14 -12.27 0.28
CA ALA A 27 -16.86 -13.38 1.18
C ALA A 27 -17.10 -14.72 0.48
N ALA A 28 -18.22 -14.83 -0.26
CA ALA A 28 -18.57 -16.02 -1.02
C ALA A 28 -17.54 -16.33 -2.14
N SER A 29 -17.03 -15.32 -2.84
CA SER A 29 -16.00 -15.52 -3.88
C SER A 29 -14.67 -16.04 -3.31
N GLN A 30 -14.47 -15.97 -2.00
CA GLN A 30 -13.30 -16.48 -1.28
C GLN A 30 -13.61 -17.74 -0.45
N ASN A 31 -14.82 -18.32 -0.58
CA ASN A 31 -15.31 -19.43 0.25
C ASN A 31 -15.24 -19.16 1.76
N LEU A 32 -15.47 -17.92 2.17
CA LEU A 32 -15.43 -17.49 3.58
C LEU A 32 -16.82 -17.08 4.07
N GLY A 33 -17.11 -17.38 5.33
CA GLY A 33 -18.23 -16.76 6.05
C GLY A 33 -17.96 -15.28 6.32
N LEU A 34 -19.02 -14.47 6.42
CA LEU A 34 -18.92 -13.00 6.54
C LEU A 34 -17.94 -12.53 7.63
N SER A 35 -18.04 -13.09 8.83
CA SER A 35 -17.17 -12.74 9.96
C SER A 35 -15.72 -13.20 9.77
N ALA A 36 -15.50 -14.30 9.06
CA ALA A 36 -14.16 -14.77 8.72
C ALA A 36 -13.51 -13.87 7.67
N TYR A 37 -14.29 -13.48 6.65
CA TYR A 37 -13.86 -12.53 5.63
C TYR A 37 -13.49 -11.17 6.25
N LEU A 38 -14.39 -10.55 7.02
CA LEU A 38 -14.13 -9.25 7.64
C LEU A 38 -12.90 -9.28 8.55
N ARG A 39 -12.71 -10.37 9.30
CA ARG A 39 -11.51 -10.54 10.12
C ARG A 39 -10.25 -10.68 9.27
N HIS A 40 -10.29 -11.52 8.24
CA HIS A 40 -9.17 -11.69 7.33
C HIS A 40 -8.77 -10.35 6.68
N GLN A 41 -9.75 -9.58 6.22
CA GLN A 41 -9.51 -8.25 5.65
C GLN A 41 -8.97 -7.27 6.71
N GLY A 42 -9.52 -7.26 7.93
CA GLY A 42 -9.09 -6.34 8.98
C GLY A 42 -7.74 -6.67 9.63
N LEU A 43 -7.32 -7.93 9.65
CA LEU A 43 -6.06 -8.37 10.26
C LEU A 43 -4.92 -8.49 9.24
N ASN A 44 -5.21 -8.90 8.01
CA ASN A 44 -4.16 -9.29 7.05
C ASN A 44 -4.01 -8.30 5.89
N ARG A 45 -4.93 -7.35 5.71
CA ARG A 45 -4.67 -6.25 4.77
C ARG A 45 -4.07 -5.08 5.51
N HIS A 46 -2.87 -4.70 5.09
CA HIS A 46 -2.36 -3.38 5.38
C HIS A 46 -3.32 -2.36 4.77
N THR A 47 -3.94 -1.54 5.63
CA THR A 47 -4.56 -0.32 5.14
C THR A 47 -3.40 0.54 4.66
N PRO A 48 -3.33 0.95 3.38
CA PRO A 48 -2.26 1.80 2.92
C PRO A 48 -2.26 3.04 3.82
N LEU A 49 -1.08 3.38 4.35
CA LEU A 49 -0.92 4.60 5.13
C LEU A 49 -1.48 5.74 4.28
N ARG A 50 -2.29 6.60 4.91
CA ARG A 50 -2.82 7.77 4.22
C ARG A 50 -1.63 8.62 3.81
N ILE A 51 -1.26 8.56 2.53
CA ILE A 51 -0.16 9.34 1.97
C ILE A 51 -0.58 10.80 2.14
N THR A 52 0.23 11.58 2.86
CA THR A 52 -0.04 13.00 3.06
C THR A 52 0.09 13.73 1.72
N ASP A 53 -0.63 14.84 1.55
CA ASP A 53 -0.52 15.65 0.33
C ASP A 53 0.95 16.06 0.07
N VAL A 54 1.70 16.34 1.14
CA VAL A 54 3.14 16.63 1.09
C VAL A 54 3.93 15.43 0.56
N ALA A 55 3.65 14.21 1.01
CA ALA A 55 4.33 13.01 0.52
C ALA A 55 4.03 12.73 -0.95
N LEU A 56 2.79 12.98 -1.40
CA LEU A 56 2.41 12.86 -2.81
C LEU A 56 3.15 13.89 -3.68
N LEU A 57 3.15 15.17 -3.27
CA LEU A 57 3.88 16.23 -3.99
C LEU A 57 5.38 15.94 -4.04
N THR A 58 5.95 15.43 -2.95
CA THR A 58 7.37 15.05 -2.90
C THR A 58 7.67 13.90 -3.86
N TYR A 59 6.79 12.90 -3.94
CA TYR A 59 6.92 11.78 -4.89
C TYR A 59 6.89 12.24 -6.35
N GLU A 60 6.03 13.21 -6.67
CA GLU A 60 5.92 13.79 -8.01
C GLU A 60 7.20 14.56 -8.39
N GLU A 61 7.69 15.43 -7.49
CA GLU A 61 8.90 16.21 -7.73
C GLU A 61 10.14 15.32 -7.88
N LEU A 62 10.27 14.27 -7.06
CA LEU A 62 11.33 13.27 -7.24
C LEU A 62 11.23 12.56 -8.61
N GLY A 63 10.01 12.32 -9.10
CA GLY A 63 9.79 11.80 -10.45
C GLY A 63 10.27 12.76 -11.55
N ARG A 64 10.06 14.07 -11.38
CA ARG A 64 10.57 15.10 -12.30
C ARG A 64 12.10 15.18 -12.29
N ILE A 65 12.72 15.08 -11.11
CA ILE A 65 14.19 15.05 -10.96
C ILE A 65 14.75 13.81 -11.67
N GLY A 66 14.17 12.63 -11.44
CA GLY A 66 14.61 11.39 -12.10
C GLY A 66 14.58 11.49 -13.64
N LYS A 67 13.51 12.04 -14.22
CA LYS A 67 13.41 12.25 -15.67
C LYS A 67 14.46 13.22 -16.21
N LYS A 68 14.73 14.31 -15.49
CA LYS A 68 15.80 15.26 -15.89
C LYS A 68 17.17 14.60 -15.85
N LEU A 69 17.44 13.75 -14.86
CA LEU A 69 18.68 12.99 -14.79
C LEU A 69 18.83 11.99 -15.94
N GLU A 70 17.74 11.34 -16.35
CA GLU A 70 17.73 10.47 -17.55
C GLU A 70 18.10 11.23 -18.82
N GLN A 71 17.60 12.45 -18.97
CA GLN A 71 17.96 13.33 -20.09
C GLN A 71 19.41 13.83 -20.03
N LEU A 72 19.99 13.96 -18.84
CA LEU A 72 21.39 14.32 -18.66
C LEU A 72 22.33 13.12 -18.85
N ALA A 73 21.83 11.90 -18.67
CA ALA A 73 22.62 10.68 -18.83
C ALA A 73 23.09 10.44 -20.27
N THR A 74 22.38 10.98 -21.25
CA THR A 74 22.82 10.96 -22.65
C THR A 74 23.93 11.96 -22.98
N ALA A 75 24.30 12.84 -22.05
CA ALA A 75 25.27 13.93 -22.23
C ALA A 75 26.43 13.92 -21.22
N THR A 76 26.57 12.87 -20.41
CA THR A 76 27.61 12.76 -19.37
C THR A 76 28.75 11.84 -19.76
N ASP A 77 29.93 12.07 -19.21
CA ASP A 77 31.10 11.17 -19.31
C ASP A 77 31.08 10.05 -18.26
N ASP A 78 30.18 10.13 -17.26
CA ASP A 78 30.04 9.13 -16.19
C ASP A 78 28.57 8.63 -16.08
N PRO A 79 28.16 7.71 -16.97
CA PRO A 79 26.79 7.20 -17.01
C PRO A 79 26.42 6.32 -15.81
N ASP A 80 27.41 5.69 -15.16
CA ASP A 80 27.19 4.79 -14.04
C ASP A 80 26.77 5.55 -12.77
N LEU A 81 27.36 6.72 -12.51
CA LEU A 81 26.96 7.60 -11.40
C LEU A 81 25.50 8.05 -11.52
N LEU A 82 25.05 8.37 -12.75
CA LEU A 82 23.67 8.81 -12.98
C LEU A 82 22.67 7.67 -12.82
N LEU A 83 23.03 6.45 -13.24
CA LEU A 83 22.19 5.28 -13.02
C LEU A 83 22.01 5.00 -11.51
N GLN A 84 23.08 5.11 -10.72
CA GLN A 84 23.02 4.96 -9.26
C GLN A 84 22.12 6.03 -8.61
N LEU A 85 22.22 7.28 -9.05
CA LEU A 85 21.37 8.37 -8.55
C LEU A 85 19.89 8.15 -8.89
N GLN A 86 19.58 7.67 -10.10
CA GLN A 86 18.22 7.31 -10.50
C GLN A 86 17.64 6.19 -9.62
N GLN A 87 18.45 5.17 -9.31
CA GLN A 87 18.06 4.08 -8.43
C GLN A 87 17.77 4.57 -7.01
N LEU A 88 18.60 5.44 -6.46
CA LEU A 88 18.38 6.08 -5.16
C LEU A 88 17.10 6.91 -5.13
N ILE A 89 16.84 7.71 -6.17
CA ILE A 89 15.60 8.50 -6.26
C ILE A 89 14.36 7.60 -6.34
N LYS A 90 14.44 6.50 -7.09
CA LYS A 90 13.36 5.52 -7.17
C LYS A 90 13.10 4.87 -5.81
N GLN A 91 14.16 4.52 -5.07
CA GLN A 91 14.06 3.95 -3.73
C GLN A 91 13.37 4.91 -2.75
N VAL A 92 13.81 6.18 -2.72
CA VAL A 92 13.22 7.23 -1.86
C VAL A 92 11.74 7.47 -2.20
N ARG A 93 11.36 7.43 -3.48
CA ARG A 93 9.96 7.55 -3.92
C ARG A 93 9.07 6.44 -3.34
N LEU A 94 9.57 5.20 -3.29
CA LEU A 94 8.84 4.06 -2.74
C LEU A 94 8.73 4.15 -1.21
N GLU A 95 9.78 4.63 -0.53
CA GLU A 95 9.78 4.84 0.91
C GLU A 95 8.78 5.91 1.35
N ILE A 96 8.70 7.03 0.63
CA ILE A 96 7.79 8.15 0.95
C ILE A 96 6.31 7.76 0.81
N THR A 97 5.99 6.85 -0.11
CA THR A 97 4.62 6.38 -0.33
C THR A 97 4.26 5.18 0.55
N GLY A 98 5.21 4.68 1.35
CA GLY A 98 5.03 3.47 2.15
C GLY A 98 4.86 2.20 1.32
N ALA A 99 5.20 2.23 0.02
CA ALA A 99 5.04 1.10 -0.90
C ALA A 99 6.09 -0.01 -0.72
N ASN A 100 7.08 0.22 0.16
CA ASN A 100 8.12 -0.74 0.56
C ASN A 100 7.86 -1.39 1.94
N LEU A 101 6.68 -1.17 2.56
CA LEU A 101 6.29 -1.73 3.86
C LEU A 101 5.20 -2.81 3.72
#